data_AF-A0A839E0S1-F1
#
_entry.id   AF-A0A839E0S1-F1
#
_cell.length_a   1.000
_cell.length_b   1.000
_cell.length_c   1.000
_cell.angle_alpha   90.00
_cell.angle_beta   90.00
_cell.angle_gamma   90.00
#
_symmetry.space_group_name_H-M   'P 1'
#
loop_
_entity.id
_entity.type
_entity.pdbx_description
1 polymer ?
#
loop_
_entity_poly.entity_id
_entity_poly.type
_entity_poly.pdbx_seq_one_letter_code
_entity_poly.pdbx_strand_id
1 'polypeptide(L)'
;MGPDEQIRQAMSHLEGLETVPAEAVQAVDALVHRIRQRLVLTEETAQEWRDVAEAAQVLDKSSASGVVSLVRTVKSAPTAPLPPRGWLSLDLAVLDLAKAINAGSTVAATS
;
A
#
# COMPACT_ATOMS: atom_id res chain seq x y z
N MET A 1 18.26 6.21 1.50
CA MET A 1 17.48 5.06 0.99
C MET A 1 16.43 5.57 0.02
N GLY A 2 16.38 5.06 -1.22
CA GLY A 2 15.40 5.51 -2.22
C GLY A 2 13.97 5.03 -1.91
N PRO A 3 12.93 5.60 -2.56
CA PRO A 3 11.53 5.23 -2.32
C PRO A 3 11.24 3.73 -2.53
N ASP A 4 11.71 3.15 -3.62
CA ASP A 4 11.47 1.72 -3.92
C ASP A 4 12.21 0.80 -2.94
N GLU A 5 13.37 1.23 -2.44
CA GLU A 5 14.12 0.52 -1.41
C GLU A 5 13.37 0.51 -0.07
N GLN A 6 12.80 1.66 0.32
CA GLN A 6 11.97 1.77 1.54
C GLN A 6 10.74 0.86 1.47
N ILE A 7 10.05 0.85 0.32
CA ILE A 7 8.87 0.01 0.10
C ILE A 7 9.24 -1.46 0.18
N ARG A 8 10.31 -1.88 -0.52
CA ARG A 8 10.73 -3.29 -0.53
C ARG A 8 11.13 -3.77 0.87
N GLN A 9 11.90 -2.97 1.62
CA GLN A 9 12.28 -3.31 2.99
C GLN A 9 11.04 -3.46 3.90
N ALA A 10 10.10 -2.51 3.82
CA ALA A 10 8.89 -2.53 4.62
C ALA A 10 8.01 -3.75 4.30
N MET A 11 7.87 -4.09 3.02
CA MET A 11 7.09 -5.27 2.61
C MET A 11 7.77 -6.56 3.07
N SER A 12 9.10 -6.67 2.91
CA SER A 12 9.85 -7.83 3.41
C SER A 12 9.73 -8.01 4.92
N HIS A 13 9.63 -6.91 5.68
CA HIS A 13 9.36 -6.98 7.11
C HIS A 13 7.94 -7.48 7.40
N LEU A 14 6.91 -6.91 6.74
CA LEU A 14 5.52 -7.32 6.91
C LEU A 14 5.30 -8.81 6.56
N GLU A 15 6.01 -9.36 5.59
CA GLU A 15 5.91 -10.78 5.22
C GLU A 15 6.30 -11.73 6.36
N GLY A 16 7.09 -11.26 7.33
CA GLY A 16 7.43 -12.02 8.53
C GLY A 16 6.41 -11.92 9.66
N LEU A 17 5.32 -11.16 9.47
CA LEU A 17 4.32 -10.86 10.49
C LEU A 17 2.96 -11.44 10.10
N GLU A 18 2.14 -11.79 11.11
CA GLU A 18 0.74 -12.15 10.91
C GLU A 18 -0.14 -10.89 10.78
N THR A 19 0.16 -9.88 11.61
CA THR A 19 -0.63 -8.65 11.71
C THR A 19 0.20 -7.40 11.43
N VAL A 20 -0.48 -6.34 10.99
CA VAL A 20 0.11 -5.02 10.76
C VAL A 20 0.55 -4.41 12.10
N PRO A 21 1.79 -3.88 12.21
CA PRO A 21 2.25 -3.16 13.40
C PRO A 21 1.36 -1.98 13.76
N ALA A 22 1.18 -1.71 15.04
CA ALA A 22 0.30 -0.64 15.55
C ALA A 22 0.65 0.74 14.96
N GLU A 23 1.94 1.01 14.76
CA GLU A 23 2.48 2.24 14.19
C GLU A 23 2.07 2.45 12.72
N ALA A 24 1.77 1.36 12.01
CA ALA A 24 1.41 1.37 10.60
C ALA A 24 -0.12 1.37 10.35
N VAL A 25 -0.95 1.10 11.36
CA VAL A 25 -2.42 0.99 11.22
C VAL A 25 -3.02 2.24 10.58
N GLN A 26 -2.63 3.43 11.05
CA GLN A 26 -3.14 4.68 10.48
C GLN A 26 -2.73 4.87 9.01
N ALA A 27 -1.54 4.41 8.63
CA ALA A 27 -1.08 4.49 7.25
C ALA A 27 -1.82 3.49 6.35
N VAL A 28 -2.15 2.29 6.85
CA VAL A 28 -3.01 1.33 6.16
C VAL A 28 -4.42 1.90 5.96
N ASP A 29 -4.99 2.51 6.99
CA ASP A 29 -6.30 3.17 6.89
C ASP A 29 -6.30 4.28 5.84
N ALA A 30 -5.26 5.11 5.84
CA ALA A 30 -5.11 6.19 4.88
C ALA A 30 -4.89 5.67 3.44
N LEU A 31 -4.16 4.58 3.26
CA LEU A 31 -3.99 3.89 1.97
C LEU A 31 -5.36 3.41 1.43
N VAL A 32 -6.08 2.63 2.24
CA VAL A 32 -7.39 2.08 1.85
C VAL A 32 -8.41 3.19 1.60
N HIS A 33 -8.42 4.25 2.42
CA HIS A 33 -9.29 5.40 2.22
C HIS A 33 -9.02 6.08 0.87
N ARG A 34 -7.75 6.29 0.49
CA ARG A 34 -7.41 6.89 -0.81
C ARG A 34 -7.86 6.02 -1.98
N ILE A 35 -7.70 4.70 -1.90
CA ILE A 35 -8.19 3.79 -2.95
C ILE A 35 -9.71 3.92 -3.08
N ARG A 36 -10.44 3.88 -1.98
CA ARG A 36 -11.91 3.89 -2.00
C ARG A 36 -12.54 5.23 -2.36
N GLN A 37 -11.87 6.35 -2.06
CA GLN A 37 -12.49 7.69 -2.15
C GLN A 37 -11.82 8.63 -3.16
N ARG A 38 -10.59 8.33 -3.59
CA ARG A 38 -9.79 9.22 -4.45
C ARG A 38 -9.39 8.61 -5.78
N LEU A 39 -9.41 7.28 -5.89
CA LEU A 39 -9.15 6.59 -7.15
C LEU A 39 -10.40 6.70 -8.04
N VAL A 40 -10.25 7.33 -9.20
CA VAL A 40 -11.34 7.46 -10.18
C VAL A 40 -11.07 6.52 -11.33
N LEU A 41 -11.87 5.45 -11.39
CA LEU A 41 -11.83 4.46 -12.46
C LEU A 41 -12.81 4.85 -13.57
N THR A 42 -12.35 4.74 -14.82
CA THR A 42 -13.14 4.93 -16.04
C THR A 42 -13.17 3.62 -16.84
N GLU A 43 -13.92 3.55 -17.94
CA GLU A 43 -13.91 2.36 -18.81
C GLU A 43 -12.52 2.10 -19.43
N GLU A 44 -11.78 3.16 -19.75
CA GLU A 44 -10.43 3.11 -20.32
C GLU A 44 -9.34 2.73 -19.29
N THR A 45 -9.69 2.69 -17.99
CA THR A 45 -8.73 2.34 -16.95
C THR A 45 -8.31 0.87 -17.10
N ALA A 46 -7.01 0.60 -16.96
CA ALA A 46 -6.48 -0.75 -17.02
C ALA A 46 -7.09 -1.65 -15.93
N GLN A 47 -7.24 -2.94 -16.21
CA GLN A 47 -7.92 -3.88 -15.32
C GLN A 47 -7.25 -3.97 -13.94
N GLU A 48 -5.92 -3.86 -13.90
CA GLU A 48 -5.11 -3.92 -12.69
C GLU A 48 -5.51 -2.84 -11.67
N TRP A 49 -5.93 -1.66 -12.13
CA TRP A 49 -6.42 -0.60 -11.24
C TRP A 49 -7.82 -0.91 -10.68
N ARG A 50 -8.63 -1.71 -11.38
CA ARG A 50 -9.88 -2.26 -10.84
C ARG A 50 -9.57 -3.32 -9.79
N ASP A 51 -8.59 -4.17 -10.05
CA ASP A 51 -8.13 -5.19 -9.10
C ASP A 51 -7.59 -4.54 -7.81
N VAL A 52 -6.91 -3.39 -7.91
CA VAL A 52 -6.52 -2.57 -6.74
C VAL A 52 -7.75 -2.14 -5.92
N ALA A 53 -8.80 -1.66 -6.58
CA ALA A 53 -10.01 -1.21 -5.89
C ALA A 53 -10.77 -2.36 -5.23
N GLU A 54 -10.87 -3.51 -5.91
CA GLU A 54 -11.49 -4.73 -5.38
C GLU A 54 -10.70 -5.27 -4.19
N ALA A 55 -9.38 -5.40 -4.32
CA ALA A 55 -8.50 -5.85 -3.23
C ALA A 55 -8.66 -4.96 -2.00
N ALA A 56 -8.72 -3.63 -2.19
CA ALA A 56 -8.93 -2.69 -1.09
C ALA A 56 -10.34 -2.76 -0.47
N GLN A 57 -11.35 -3.28 -1.17
CA GLN A 57 -12.71 -3.40 -0.67
C GLN A 57 -12.84 -4.56 0.33
N VAL A 58 -12.22 -5.70 0.02
CA VAL A 58 -12.30 -6.93 0.82
C VAL A 58 -11.15 -7.10 1.81
N LEU A 59 -10.15 -6.21 1.77
CA LEU A 59 -8.98 -6.27 2.66
C LEU A 59 -9.36 -6.22 4.15
N ASP A 60 -8.92 -7.24 4.90
CA ASP A 60 -8.72 -7.13 6.34
C ASP A 60 -7.47 -6.28 6.60
N LYS A 61 -7.66 -5.07 7.11
CA LYS A 61 -6.59 -4.10 7.35
C LYS A 61 -5.61 -4.52 8.45
N SER A 62 -5.99 -5.49 9.29
CA SER A 62 -5.10 -6.03 10.31
C SER A 62 -4.15 -7.09 9.73
N SER A 63 -4.48 -7.71 8.59
CA SER A 63 -3.69 -8.76 7.96
C SER A 63 -2.44 -8.20 7.28
N ALA A 64 -1.26 -8.61 7.75
CA ALA A 64 0.00 -8.20 7.14
C ALA A 64 0.14 -8.71 5.68
N SER A 65 -0.18 -9.99 5.45
CA SER A 65 -0.15 -10.59 4.11
C SER A 65 -1.17 -9.96 3.15
N GLY A 66 -2.35 -9.58 3.65
CA GLY A 66 -3.33 -8.81 2.88
C GLY A 66 -2.81 -7.44 2.45
N VAL A 67 -2.17 -6.71 3.38
CA VAL A 67 -1.59 -5.39 3.09
C VAL A 67 -0.43 -5.50 2.09
N VAL A 68 0.47 -6.49 2.25
CA VAL A 68 1.56 -6.75 1.29
C VAL A 68 0.99 -7.03 -0.10
N SER A 69 -0.05 -7.86 -0.19
CA SER A 69 -0.70 -8.19 -1.46
C SER A 69 -1.29 -6.96 -2.12
N LEU A 70 -2.00 -6.10 -1.36
CA LEU A 70 -2.53 -4.85 -1.88
C LEU A 70 -1.43 -3.93 -2.43
N VAL A 71 -0.34 -3.74 -1.68
CA VAL A 71 0.79 -2.91 -2.11
C VAL A 71 1.41 -3.46 -3.40
N ARG A 72 1.57 -4.77 -3.52
CA ARG A 72 2.06 -5.42 -4.75
C ARG A 72 1.16 -5.11 -5.94
N THR A 73 -0.16 -5.25 -5.81
CA THR A 73 -1.12 -4.95 -6.87
C THR A 73 -1.03 -3.49 -7.30
N VAL A 74 -0.90 -2.55 -6.35
CA VAL A 74 -0.71 -1.12 -6.64
C VAL A 74 0.57 -0.88 -7.44
N LYS A 75 1.69 -1.52 -7.06
CA LYS A 75 2.99 -1.33 -7.72
C LYS A 75 3.11 -2.05 -9.07
N SER A 76 2.29 -3.08 -9.33
CA SER A 76 2.19 -3.72 -10.64
C SER A 76 1.26 -3.01 -11.60
N ALA A 77 0.38 -2.14 -11.11
CA ALA A 77 -0.58 -1.44 -11.96
C ALA A 77 0.13 -0.48 -12.94
N PRO A 78 -0.23 -0.50 -14.23
CA PRO A 78 0.48 0.28 -15.25
C PRO A 78 0.21 1.77 -15.11
N THR A 79 1.24 2.58 -15.36
CA THR A 79 1.14 4.04 -15.42
C THR A 79 1.06 4.59 -16.85
N ALA A 80 0.92 3.71 -17.85
CA ALA A 80 0.80 4.05 -19.27
C ALA A 80 -0.34 3.25 -19.93
N PRO A 81 -1.03 3.79 -20.97
CA PRO A 81 -0.82 5.12 -21.56
C PRO A 81 -1.28 6.28 -20.65
N LEU A 82 -2.29 6.07 -19.80
CA LEU A 82 -2.66 7.01 -18.73
C LEU A 82 -3.15 6.25 -17.49
N PRO A 83 -2.66 6.58 -16.28
CA PRO A 83 -3.19 6.03 -15.04
C PRO A 83 -4.49 6.73 -14.61
N PRO A 84 -5.31 6.08 -13.75
CA PRO A 84 -6.52 6.71 -13.21
C PRO A 84 -6.19 7.93 -12.36
N ARG A 85 -7.14 8.87 -12.27
CA ARG A 85 -6.97 10.02 -11.35
C ARG A 85 -6.86 9.50 -9.92
N GLY A 86 -5.94 10.10 -9.16
CA GLY A 86 -5.65 9.68 -7.78
C GLY A 86 -4.50 8.69 -7.63
N TRP A 87 -3.98 8.11 -8.73
CA TRP A 87 -2.87 7.15 -8.69
C TRP A 87 -1.62 7.67 -7.95
N LEU A 88 -1.24 8.93 -8.16
CA LEU A 88 -0.05 9.50 -7.54
C LEU A 88 -0.22 9.68 -6.03
N SER A 89 -1.43 10.04 -5.58
CA SER A 89 -1.77 10.12 -4.15
C SER A 89 -1.71 8.74 -3.49
N LEU A 90 -2.08 7.70 -4.23
CA LEU A 90 -1.99 6.32 -3.82
C LEU A 90 -0.54 5.84 -3.74
N ASP A 91 0.30 6.15 -4.73
CA ASP A 91 1.73 5.81 -4.70
C ASP A 91 2.46 6.48 -3.52
N LEU A 92 2.12 7.75 -3.22
CA LEU A 92 2.62 8.43 -2.03
C LEU A 92 2.16 7.78 -0.72
N ALA A 93 0.90 7.31 -0.67
CA ALA A 93 0.38 6.62 0.50
C ALA A 93 1.08 5.27 0.76
N VAL A 94 1.47 4.56 -0.30
CA VAL A 94 2.29 3.35 -0.20
C VAL A 94 3.66 3.69 0.41
N LEU A 95 4.27 4.79 -0.02
CA LEU A 95 5.54 5.24 0.57
C LEU A 95 5.40 5.65 2.04
N ASP A 96 4.31 6.33 2.41
CA ASP A 96 4.05 6.71 3.80
C ASP A 96 3.84 5.48 4.70
N LEU A 97 3.11 4.46 4.19
CA LEU A 97 2.99 3.17 4.86
C LEU A 97 4.34 2.49 5.06
N ALA A 98 5.18 2.46 4.02
CA ALA A 98 6.51 1.87 4.12
C ALA A 98 7.38 2.56 5.18
N LYS A 99 7.32 3.89 5.26
CA LYS A 99 8.02 4.66 6.30
C LYS A 99 7.52 4.32 7.70
N ALA A 100 6.21 4.21 7.90
CA ALA A 100 5.62 3.87 9.19
C ALA A 100 6.07 2.49 9.69
N ILE A 101 6.07 1.48 8.80
CA ILE A 101 6.55 0.12 9.11
C ILE A 101 8.04 0.15 9.49
N ASN A 102 8.87 0.77 8.66
CA ASN A 102 10.33 0.82 8.89
C ASN A 102 10.68 1.59 10.18
N ALA A 103 9.94 2.65 10.50
CA ALA A 103 10.12 3.40 11.74
C ALA A 103 9.83 2.54 12.99
N GLY A 104 8.70 1.82 13.01
CA GLY A 104 8.35 0.90 14.11
C GLY A 104 9.36 -0.24 14.29
N SER A 105 9.89 -0.75 13.17
CA SER A 105 10.92 -1.80 13.16
C SER A 105 12.21 -1.39 13.87
N THR A 106 12.59 -0.11 13.73
CA THR A 106 13.83 0.42 14.30
C THR A 106 13.72 0.57 15.82
N VAL A 107 12.54 0.94 16.33
CA VAL A 107 12.29 1.09 17.77
C VAL A 107 12.26 -0.26 18.49
N ALA A 108 11.68 -1.29 17.85
CA ALA A 108 11.63 -2.66 18.38
C ALA A 108 13.02 -3.31 18.48
N ALA A 109 13.99 -2.94 17.62
CA ALA A 109 15.35 -3.48 17.67
C ALA A 109 16.24 -2.85 18.76
N THR A 110 15.80 -1.74 19.36
CA THR A 110 16.54 -1.00 20.40
C THR A 110 15.95 -1.14 21.81
N SER A 111 14.85 -1.88 21.95
CA SER A 111 14.15 -2.16 23.22
C SER A 111 14.42 -3.59 23.67
#